data_AF-A0A6G7XUE5-F1
#
_entry.id   AF-A0A6G7XUE5-F1
#
_cell.length_a   1.000
_cell.length_b   1.000
_cell.length_c   1.000
_cell.angle_alpha   90.00
_cell.angle_beta   90.00
_cell.angle_gamma   90.00
#
_symmetry.space_group_name_H-M   'P 1'
#
loop_
_entity.id
_entity.type
_entity.pdbx_description
1 polymer ?
#
loop_
_entity_poly.entity_id
_entity_poly.type
_entity_poly.pdbx_seq_one_letter_code
_entity_poly.pdbx_strand_id
1 'polypeptide(L)'
;MTPAVEARPGDETLVGRATSAFTRFRTGEREAFDDLVGVLTPLMWRTARGAGLDPTTAEDVVQTVWMVLLRSADTIREDRTVVKWVLTSTRREAWRVSRRTRTDGQHTAAVFGVDAEEVMDLPPAPRRTTRSSPTTGSGCCGSTCRPCPNAAVSSSG
;
A
#
# COMPACT_ATOMS: atom_id res chain seq x y z
N MET A 1 40.29 1.96 27.45
CA MET A 1 40.71 2.21 26.06
C MET A 1 39.66 1.58 25.15
N THR A 2 38.54 2.28 24.97
CA THR A 2 37.48 1.89 24.03
C THR A 2 37.93 2.35 22.66
N PRO A 3 38.08 1.50 21.64
CA PRO A 3 38.15 2.03 20.29
C PRO A 3 36.79 2.70 20.04
N ALA A 4 36.81 4.02 19.80
CA ALA A 4 35.73 4.65 19.07
C ALA A 4 35.68 3.88 17.75
N VAL A 5 34.70 2.99 17.60
CA VAL A 5 34.33 2.48 16.28
C VAL A 5 33.94 3.73 15.52
N GLU A 6 34.88 4.25 14.72
CA GLU A 6 34.60 5.35 13.81
C GLU A 6 33.44 4.88 12.94
N ALA A 7 32.26 5.44 13.20
CA ALA A 7 31.08 5.16 12.41
C ALA A 7 31.44 5.49 10.96
N ARG A 8 31.20 4.55 10.03
CA ARG A 8 31.34 4.90 8.62
C ARG A 8 30.32 6.00 8.35
N PRO A 9 30.62 7.01 7.52
CA PRO A 9 29.69 8.12 7.27
C PRO A 9 28.28 7.66 6.80
N GLY A 10 28.15 6.43 6.28
CA GLY A 10 26.85 5.82 5.99
C GLY A 10 26.05 5.42 7.23
N ASP A 11 26.69 4.99 8.32
CA ASP A 11 26.10 4.42 9.53
C ASP A 11 25.33 5.44 10.37
N GLU A 12 25.61 6.73 10.24
CA GLU A 12 24.83 7.79 10.92
C GLU A 12 23.44 7.99 10.29
N THR A 13 23.29 7.64 9.01
CA THR A 13 22.00 7.74 8.32
C THR A 13 21.01 6.70 8.84
N LEU A 14 19.71 6.97 8.74
CA LEU A 14 18.69 5.98 9.09
C LEU A 14 18.88 4.65 8.31
N VAL A 15 19.24 4.76 7.04
CA VAL A 15 19.48 3.60 6.17
C VAL A 15 20.72 2.83 6.63
N GLY A 16 21.81 3.52 6.99
CA GLY A 16 23.01 2.89 7.53
C GLY A 16 22.76 2.19 8.86
N ARG A 17 22.10 2.85 9.81
CA ARG A 17 21.72 2.22 11.09
C ARG A 17 20.89 0.96 10.89
N ALA A 18 19.86 1.02 10.03
CA ALA A 18 19.03 -0.14 9.72
C ALA A 18 19.82 -1.24 8.99
N THR A 19 20.72 -0.87 8.08
CA THR A 19 21.58 -1.83 7.36
C THR A 19 22.53 -2.53 8.33
N SER A 20 23.22 -1.77 9.17
CA SER A 20 24.15 -2.29 10.19
C SER A 20 23.45 -3.22 11.18
N ALA A 21 22.30 -2.80 11.72
CA ALA A 21 21.48 -3.62 12.61
C ALA A 21 21.02 -4.93 11.93
N PHE A 22 20.57 -4.84 10.68
CA PHE A 22 20.13 -6.01 9.92
C PHE A 22 21.30 -6.98 9.61
N THR A 23 22.47 -6.47 9.23
CA THR A 23 23.66 -7.29 9.00
C THR A 23 24.07 -8.04 10.28
N ARG A 24 24.14 -7.35 11.43
CA ARG A 24 24.46 -7.96 12.74
C ARG A 24 23.43 -9.02 13.15
N PHE A 25 22.15 -8.73 12.94
CA PHE A 25 21.08 -9.68 13.17
C PHE A 25 21.26 -10.96 12.35
N ARG A 26 21.60 -10.83 11.05
CA ARG A 26 21.84 -11.97 10.17
C ARG A 26 23.08 -12.79 10.55
N THR A 27 24.08 -12.16 11.17
CA THR A 27 25.26 -12.87 11.70
C THR A 27 25.02 -13.51 13.07
N GLY A 28 23.80 -13.42 13.61
CA GLY A 28 23.36 -14.13 14.82
C GLY A 28 23.24 -13.26 16.07
N GLU A 29 23.52 -11.96 15.99
CA GLU A 29 23.34 -11.03 17.11
C GLU A 29 21.86 -10.67 17.29
N ARG A 30 21.15 -11.45 18.11
CA ARG A 30 19.69 -11.29 18.29
C ARG A 30 19.29 -9.90 18.76
N GLU A 31 20.09 -9.28 19.63
CA GLU A 31 19.85 -7.94 20.15
C GLU A 31 19.88 -6.86 19.06
N ALA A 32 20.61 -7.07 17.96
CA ALA A 32 20.61 -6.14 16.84
C ALA A 32 19.25 -6.07 16.12
N PHE A 33 18.36 -7.04 16.35
CA PHE A 33 16.98 -6.94 15.89
C PHE A 33 16.22 -5.82 16.61
N ASP A 34 16.48 -5.59 17.89
CA ASP A 34 15.83 -4.51 18.66
C ASP A 34 16.25 -3.14 18.13
N ASP A 35 17.52 -2.98 17.75
CA ASP A 35 18.02 -1.78 17.07
C ASP A 35 17.26 -1.55 15.74
N LEU A 36 17.07 -2.61 14.95
CA LEU A 36 16.33 -2.55 13.70
C LEU A 36 14.86 -2.17 13.92
N VAL A 37 14.22 -2.76 14.93
CA VAL A 37 12.85 -2.47 15.35
C VAL A 37 12.72 -1.00 15.74
N GLY A 38 13.63 -0.48 16.56
CA GLY A 38 13.64 0.92 16.99
C GLY A 38 13.75 1.90 15.82
N VAL A 39 14.54 1.57 14.80
CA VAL A 39 14.74 2.43 13.62
C VAL A 39 13.55 2.37 12.65
N LEU A 40 13.01 1.19 12.37
CA LEU A 40 12.04 1.00 11.29
C LEU A 40 10.58 1.11 11.73
N THR A 41 10.25 0.75 12.98
CA THR A 41 8.86 0.77 13.47
C THR A 41 8.18 2.14 13.27
N PRO A 42 8.80 3.28 13.58
CA PRO A 42 8.18 4.59 13.33
C PRO A 42 7.87 4.86 11.86
N LEU A 43 8.69 4.37 10.93
CA LEU A 43 8.47 4.51 9.49
C LEU A 43 7.35 3.60 8.98
N MET A 44 7.27 2.38 9.51
CA MET A 44 6.21 1.44 9.19
C MET A 44 4.86 1.99 9.65
N TRP A 45 4.78 2.54 10.88
CA TRP A 45 3.58 3.22 11.38
C TRP A 45 3.12 4.36 10.48
N ARG A 46 4.04 5.26 10.09
CA ARG A 46 3.72 6.35 9.15
C ARG A 46 3.18 5.82 7.81
N THR A 47 3.79 4.75 7.30
CA THR A 47 3.42 4.13 6.02
C THR A 47 2.05 3.46 6.09
N ALA A 48 1.76 2.72 7.16
CA ALA A 48 0.48 2.04 7.37
C ALA A 48 -0.66 3.05 7.55
N ARG A 49 -0.45 4.10 8.37
CA ARG A 49 -1.45 5.16 8.58
C ARG A 49 -1.72 5.97 7.31
N GLY A 50 -0.73 6.14 6.45
CA GLY A 50 -0.90 6.75 5.13
C GLY A 50 -1.89 6.01 4.21
N ALA A 51 -2.24 4.75 4.52
CA ALA A 51 -3.26 3.99 3.82
C ALA A 51 -4.69 4.17 4.39
N GLY A 52 -4.87 5.00 5.43
CA GLY A 52 -6.17 5.28 6.04
C GLY A 52 -6.68 4.20 6.99
N LEU A 53 -5.79 3.35 7.52
CA LEU A 53 -6.12 2.31 8.50
C LEU A 53 -6.38 2.92 9.89
N ASP A 54 -7.29 2.33 10.65
CA ASP A 54 -7.43 2.62 12.07
C ASP A 54 -6.19 2.12 12.84
N PRO A 55 -5.98 2.56 14.09
CA PRO A 55 -4.78 2.23 14.86
C PRO A 55 -4.54 0.72 15.04
N THR A 56 -5.59 -0.06 15.27
CA THR A 56 -5.47 -1.51 15.55
C THR A 56 -5.08 -2.26 14.29
N THR A 57 -5.75 -1.98 13.18
CA THR A 57 -5.42 -2.57 11.89
C THR A 57 -4.01 -2.16 11.41
N ALA A 58 -3.58 -0.94 11.70
CA ALA A 58 -2.23 -0.50 11.38
C ALA A 58 -1.17 -1.24 12.22
N GLU A 59 -1.46 -1.57 13.47
CA GLU A 59 -0.60 -2.41 14.32
C GLU A 59 -0.42 -3.81 13.72
N ASP A 60 -1.53 -4.45 13.33
CA ASP A 60 -1.53 -5.79 12.73
C ASP A 60 -0.67 -5.84 11.46
N VAL A 61 -0.72 -4.78 10.64
CA VAL A 61 0.15 -4.64 9.46
C VAL A 61 1.62 -4.59 9.86
N VAL A 62 1.97 -3.79 10.87
CA VAL A 62 3.36 -3.67 11.35
C VAL A 62 3.85 -5.01 11.88
N GLN A 63 3.08 -5.67 12.75
CA GLN A 63 3.40 -7.00 13.29
C GLN A 63 3.55 -8.04 12.18
N THR A 64 2.63 -8.06 11.22
CA THR A 64 2.67 -8.98 10.07
C THR A 64 3.95 -8.80 9.26
N VAL A 65 4.35 -7.56 8.96
CA VAL A 65 5.56 -7.30 8.18
C VAL A 65 6.81 -7.73 8.93
N TRP A 66 6.88 -7.53 10.25
CA TRP A 66 7.99 -8.06 11.06
C TRP A 66 8.08 -9.58 10.98
N MET A 67 6.93 -10.27 11.10
CA MET A 67 6.87 -11.74 10.96
C MET A 67 7.29 -12.21 9.57
N VAL A 68 6.96 -11.46 8.51
CA VAL A 68 7.43 -11.78 7.16
C VAL A 68 8.95 -11.53 7.05
N LEU A 69 9.46 -10.42 7.57
CA LEU A 69 10.89 -10.08 7.53
C LEU A 69 11.71 -11.19 8.17
N LEU A 70 11.36 -11.61 9.39
CA LEU A 70 12.06 -12.66 10.13
C LEU A 70 12.10 -13.98 9.36
N ARG A 71 11.01 -14.36 8.68
CA ARG A 71 10.94 -15.57 7.86
C ARG A 71 11.70 -15.47 6.54
N SER A 72 11.89 -14.25 6.02
CA SER A 72 12.52 -14.01 4.72
C SER A 72 13.91 -13.38 4.83
N ALA A 73 14.47 -13.23 6.03
CA ALA A 73 15.72 -12.50 6.27
C ALA A 73 16.86 -13.03 5.38
N ASP A 74 16.96 -14.35 5.25
CA ASP A 74 17.99 -15.00 4.42
C ASP A 74 17.80 -14.81 2.91
N THR A 75 16.59 -14.48 2.47
CA THR A 75 16.26 -14.28 1.05
C THR A 75 16.66 -12.88 0.56
N ILE A 76 16.89 -11.93 1.48
CA ILE A 76 17.33 -10.59 1.15
C ILE A 76 18.82 -10.68 0.77
N ARG A 77 19.13 -10.53 -0.52
CA ARG A 77 20.52 -10.69 -1.02
C ARG A 77 21.48 -9.59 -0.59
N GLU A 78 20.92 -8.41 -0.33
CA GLU A 78 21.67 -7.19 -0.12
C GLU A 78 21.07 -6.46 1.08
N ASP A 79 21.84 -6.37 2.16
CA ASP A 79 21.38 -5.86 3.45
C ASP A 79 20.95 -4.39 3.36
N ARG A 80 21.62 -3.58 2.50
CA ARG A 80 21.25 -2.16 2.32
C ARG A 80 19.86 -1.96 1.72
N THR A 81 19.24 -3.02 1.20
CA THR A 81 17.86 -2.97 0.68
C THR A 81 16.79 -3.22 1.73
N VAL A 82 17.15 -3.56 2.98
CA VAL A 82 16.18 -3.91 4.04
C VAL A 82 15.15 -2.80 4.26
N VAL A 83 15.57 -1.54 4.29
CA VAL A 83 14.66 -0.40 4.48
C VAL A 83 13.64 -0.34 3.35
N LYS A 84 14.10 -0.42 2.09
CA LYS A 84 13.22 -0.41 0.92
C LYS A 84 12.26 -1.60 0.94
N TRP A 85 12.77 -2.78 1.29
CA TRP A 85 11.96 -4.00 1.38
C TRP A 85 10.86 -3.84 2.43
N VAL A 86 11.19 -3.39 3.65
CA VAL A 86 10.24 -3.21 4.76
C VAL A 86 9.17 -2.19 4.40
N LEU A 87 9.55 -1.03 3.87
CA LEU A 87 8.57 0.00 3.51
C LEU A 87 7.66 -0.43 2.36
N THR A 88 8.21 -1.15 1.38
CA THR A 88 7.42 -1.69 0.26
C THR A 88 6.44 -2.76 0.75
N SER A 89 6.89 -3.68 1.60
CA SER A 89 6.06 -4.72 2.21
C SER A 89 4.97 -4.11 3.09
N THR A 90 5.30 -3.13 3.92
CA THR A 90 4.33 -2.39 4.76
C THR A 90 3.26 -1.72 3.92
N ARG A 91 3.66 -1.02 2.84
CA ARG A 91 2.69 -0.40 1.93
C ARG A 91 1.80 -1.47 1.29
N ARG A 92 2.37 -2.51 0.69
CA ARG A 92 1.58 -3.57 0.03
C ARG A 92 0.59 -4.22 0.99
N GLU A 93 1.02 -4.48 2.21
CA GLU A 93 0.20 -5.09 3.24
C GLU A 93 -0.92 -4.15 3.70
N ALA A 94 -0.61 -2.88 3.98
CA ALA A 94 -1.62 -1.88 4.32
C ALA A 94 -2.67 -1.70 3.21
N TRP A 95 -2.26 -1.72 1.94
CA TRP A 95 -3.17 -1.66 0.79
C TRP A 95 -3.97 -2.96 0.58
N ARG A 96 -3.43 -4.11 0.99
CA ARG A 96 -4.17 -5.39 0.97
C ARG A 96 -5.26 -5.38 2.03
N VAL A 97 -4.93 -4.96 3.25
CA VAL A 97 -5.86 -4.91 4.37
C VAL A 97 -6.92 -3.82 4.17
N SER A 98 -6.55 -2.60 3.77
CA SER A 98 -7.52 -1.52 3.55
C SER A 98 -8.56 -1.84 2.47
N ARG A 99 -8.21 -2.66 1.47
CA ARG A 99 -9.17 -3.16 0.48
C ARG A 99 -10.13 -4.18 1.08
N ARG A 100 -9.64 -5.08 1.94
CA ARG A 100 -10.47 -6.07 2.63
C ARG A 100 -11.45 -5.41 3.58
N THR A 101 -10.97 -4.52 4.46
CA THR A 101 -11.82 -3.77 5.39
C THR A 101 -12.92 -2.97 4.68
N ARG A 102 -12.65 -2.45 3.47
CA ARG A 102 -13.65 -1.73 2.68
C ARG A 102 -14.72 -2.67 2.10
N THR A 103 -14.33 -3.84 1.61
CA THR A 103 -15.27 -4.86 1.13
C THR A 103 -16.07 -5.48 2.29
N ASP A 104 -15.43 -5.74 3.42
CA ASP A 104 -16.09 -6.28 4.62
C ASP A 104 -17.00 -5.24 5.27
N GLY A 105 -16.65 -3.95 5.24
CA GLY A 105 -17.53 -2.85 5.61
C GLY A 105 -18.76 -2.75 4.69
N GLN A 106 -18.60 -3.01 3.40
CA GLN A 106 -19.72 -3.10 2.45
C GLN A 106 -20.59 -4.33 2.67
N HIS A 107 -20.01 -5.48 3.03
CA HIS A 107 -20.77 -6.68 3.38
C HIS A 107 -21.45 -6.57 4.75
N THR A 108 -20.80 -6.02 5.77
CA THR A 108 -21.41 -5.82 7.10
C THR A 108 -22.52 -4.78 7.06
N ALA A 109 -22.38 -3.71 6.27
CA ALA A 109 -23.48 -2.79 5.98
C ALA A 109 -24.68 -3.48 5.29
N ALA A 110 -24.45 -4.60 4.59
CA ALA A 110 -25.52 -5.43 4.01
C ALA A 110 -26.02 -6.55 4.96
N VAL A 111 -25.30 -6.86 6.04
CA VAL A 111 -25.65 -7.90 7.03
C VAL A 111 -26.41 -7.31 8.23
N PHE A 112 -26.15 -6.05 8.60
CA PHE A 112 -27.03 -5.30 9.48
C PHE A 112 -28.18 -4.70 8.67
N GLY A 113 -29.19 -5.53 8.39
CA GLY A 113 -30.51 -5.04 7.98
C GLY A 113 -31.09 -4.16 9.08
N VAL A 114 -30.78 -2.87 9.04
CA VAL A 114 -31.61 -1.85 9.68
C VAL A 114 -32.83 -1.67 8.78
N ASP A 115 -33.98 -2.12 9.27
CA ASP A 115 -35.27 -1.79 8.66
C ASP A 115 -35.38 -0.26 8.53
N ALA A 116 -35.65 0.20 7.31
CA ALA A 116 -35.54 1.58 6.89
C ALA A 116 -36.70 2.50 7.35
N GLU A 117 -37.49 2.10 8.35
CA GLU A 117 -38.71 2.82 8.79
C GLU A 117 -38.51 3.58 10.12
N GLU A 118 -37.31 4.07 10.41
CA GLU A 118 -37.15 5.23 11.31
C GLU A 118 -35.92 6.05 10.90
N VAL A 119 -35.97 6.58 9.68
CA VAL A 119 -35.00 7.58 9.18
C VAL A 119 -35.50 8.96 9.60
N MET A 120 -34.80 9.56 10.56
CA MET A 120 -34.88 10.99 10.83
C MET A 120 -34.58 11.76 9.53
N ASP A 121 -35.52 12.59 9.09
CA ASP A 121 -35.52 13.37 7.84
C ASP A 121 -34.34 14.36 7.78
N LEU A 122 -33.16 13.84 7.43
CA LEU A 122 -31.98 14.62 7.13
C LEU A 122 -31.81 14.68 5.61
N PRO A 123 -31.72 15.88 5.00
CA PRO A 123 -31.56 16.01 3.57
C PRO A 123 -30.29 15.29 3.10
N PRO A 124 -30.32 14.61 1.93
CA PRO A 124 -29.18 13.86 1.44
C PRO A 124 -27.98 14.79 1.25
N ALA A 125 -26.82 14.35 1.75
CA ALA A 125 -25.56 15.05 1.52
C ALA A 125 -25.35 15.28 0.00
N PRO A 126 -24.87 16.46 -0.42
CA PRO A 126 -24.72 16.76 -1.83
C PRO A 126 -23.75 15.78 -2.48
N ARG A 127 -24.20 15.12 -3.55
CA ARG A 127 -23.38 14.24 -4.37
C ARG A 127 -22.16 15.01 -4.85
N ARG A 128 -20.95 14.53 -4.51
CA ARG A 128 -19.74 14.96 -5.23
C ARG A 128 -19.91 14.53 -6.67
N THR A 129 -20.28 15.47 -7.53
CA THR A 129 -20.19 15.30 -8.96
C THR A 129 -18.72 15.04 -9.28
N THR A 130 -18.40 13.79 -9.59
CA THR A 130 -17.21 13.53 -10.41
C THR A 130 -17.48 14.26 -11.71
N ARG A 131 -16.82 15.40 -11.89
CA ARG A 131 -16.81 16.14 -13.15
C ARG A 131 -16.37 15.17 -14.24
N SER A 132 -17.33 14.72 -15.03
CA SER A 132 -17.08 14.07 -16.30
C SER A 132 -16.28 15.07 -17.15
N SER A 133 -15.08 14.70 -17.55
CA SER A 133 -14.36 15.37 -18.63
C SER A 133 -15.24 15.34 -19.89
N PRO A 134 -15.34 16.43 -20.66
CA PRO A 134 -16.06 16.37 -21.93
C PRO A 134 -15.31 15.42 -22.87
N THR A 135 -16.00 14.35 -23.26
CA THR A 135 -15.65 13.56 -24.45
C THR A 135 -15.80 14.49 -25.64
N THR A 136 -14.69 14.81 -26.32
CA THR A 136 -14.68 15.53 -27.59
C THR A 136 -15.61 14.81 -28.56
N GLY A 137 -16.76 15.44 -28.82
CA GLY A 137 -17.70 15.02 -29.84
C GLY A 137 -17.08 15.20 -31.22
N SER A 138 -17.18 14.13 -32.00
CA SER A 138 -17.05 14.06 -33.44
C SER A 138 -17.57 15.31 -34.16
N GLY A 139 -16.66 16.02 -34.82
CA GLY A 139 -16.96 17.00 -35.86
C GLY A 139 -16.01 16.77 -37.04
N CYS A 140 -16.50 16.09 -38.08
CA CYS A 140 -15.81 16.01 -39.37
C CYS A 140 -16.24 17.18 -40.25
N CYS A 141 -15.31 18.06 -40.61
CA CYS A 141 -15.44 19.01 -41.72
C CYS A 141 -14.09 19.16 -42.44
N GLY A 142 -13.95 18.51 -43.61
CA GLY A 142 -12.90 18.73 -44.65
C GLY A 142 -11.48 18.24 -44.29
N SER A 143 -10.77 17.42 -45.06
CA SER A 143 -10.96 16.83 -46.39
C SER A 143 -10.27 15.45 -46.40
N THR A 144 -10.96 14.46 -47.00
CA THR A 144 -10.49 13.11 -47.33
C THR A 144 -10.09 12.15 -46.20
N CYS A 145 -11.06 11.38 -45.71
CA CYS A 145 -10.82 10.00 -45.28
C CYS A 145 -11.67 9.07 -46.15
N ARG A 146 -10.98 8.27 -46.96
CA ARG A 146 -11.52 7.28 -47.91
C ARG A 146 -12.25 6.13 -47.17
N PRO A 147 -13.27 5.53 -47.78
CA PRO A 147 -13.83 4.25 -47.33
C PRO A 147 -12.99 3.07 -47.86
N CYS A 148 -12.69 2.09 -47.00
CA CYS A 148 -12.22 0.76 -47.41
C CYS A 148 -13.39 -0.25 -47.38
N PRO A 149 -13.43 -1.25 -48.28
CA PRO A 149 -14.65 -1.96 -48.63
C PRO A 149 -14.85 -3.30 -47.90
N ASN A 150 -16.12 -3.55 -47.55
CA ASN A 150 -16.93 -4.78 -47.63
C ASN A 150 -16.34 -6.16 -47.24
N ALA A 151 -17.00 -6.82 -46.27
CA ALA A 151 -17.23 -8.27 -46.25
C ALA A 151 -18.58 -8.49 -45.53
N ALA A 152 -19.67 -8.65 -46.28
CA ALA A 152 -20.25 -9.93 -46.72
C ALA A 152 -21.27 -10.53 -45.72
N VAL A 153 -22.54 -10.28 -46.06
CA VAL A 153 -23.74 -11.17 -46.11
C VAL A 153 -23.83 -12.44 -45.24
N SER A 154 -25.00 -12.61 -44.60
CA SER A 154 -25.92 -13.77 -44.65
C SER A 154 -27.01 -13.58 -43.57
N SER A 155 -28.23 -13.14 -43.90
CA SER A 155 -29.40 -13.87 -44.44
C SER A 155 -30.11 -14.84 -43.46
N SER A 156 -31.44 -14.71 -43.42
CA SER A 156 -32.52 -15.62 -42.94
C SER A 156 -33.24 -15.07 -41.70
N GLY A 157 -34.57 -14.88 -41.68
CA GLY A 157 -35.63 -15.09 -42.66
C GLY A 157 -36.94 -14.56 -42.08
#